data_AF-Q6TED4-F1
#
_entry.id   AF-Q6TED4-F1
#
_cell.length_a   1.000
_cell.length_b   1.000
_cell.length_c   1.000
_cell.angle_alpha   90.00
_cell.angle_beta   90.00
_cell.angle_gamma   90.00
#
_symmetry.space_group_name_H-M   'P 1'
#
loop_
_entity.id
_entity.type
_entity.pdbx_description
1 polymer ?
#
loop_
_entity_poly.entity_id
_entity_poly.type
_entity_poly.pdbx_seq_one_letter_code
_entity_poly.pdbx_strand_id
1 'polypeptide(L)'
;YAMEGPTPVSALIHAATMVTAGVYLTARCSPMFEYSMFSLKVITIIGASTAFFASTVGLVQNDFKKIVAYSTCSQLGYMFFACGLSNYPLAIFHLSNHAYFKALLFLCSGAVIHAMGDEQDIRKMGGLR
;
A
#
# COMPACT_ATOMS: atom_id res chain seq x y z
N TYR A 1 -2.93 -14.47 6.44
CA TYR A 1 -3.90 -14.00 5.44
C TYR A 1 -4.53 -12.68 5.89
N ALA A 2 -4.06 -11.53 5.39
CA ALA A 2 -4.67 -10.22 5.71
C ALA A 2 -6.02 -9.99 5.01
N MET A 3 -6.31 -10.82 3.99
CA MET A 3 -7.46 -10.69 3.09
C MET A 3 -8.63 -11.62 3.44
N GLU A 4 -8.38 -12.61 4.30
CA GLU A 4 -9.42 -13.46 4.91
C GLU A 4 -10.12 -12.75 6.07
N GLY A 5 -9.53 -11.67 6.60
CA GLY A 5 -10.15 -10.85 7.63
C GLY A 5 -11.36 -10.05 7.13
N PRO A 6 -12.24 -9.60 8.05
CA PRO A 6 -13.32 -8.66 7.73
C PRO A 6 -12.76 -7.41 7.05
N THR A 7 -13.48 -6.87 6.07
CA THR A 7 -13.03 -5.70 5.28
C THR A 7 -12.65 -4.46 6.10
N PRO A 8 -13.28 -4.14 7.25
CA PRO A 8 -12.83 -3.06 8.12
C PRO A 8 -11.46 -3.33 8.77
N VAL A 9 -11.13 -4.59 9.04
CA VAL A 9 -9.83 -4.99 9.60
C VAL A 9 -8.73 -4.87 8.55
N SER A 10 -9.00 -5.29 7.31
CA SER A 10 -8.08 -5.05 6.19
C SER A 10 -7.87 -3.56 5.95
N ALA A 11 -8.92 -2.73 6.04
CA ALA A 11 -8.81 -1.27 5.94
C ALA A 11 -7.85 -0.70 7.00
N LEU A 12 -8.01 -1.11 8.26
CA LEU A 12 -7.15 -0.65 9.35
C LEU A 12 -5.68 -1.05 9.15
N ILE A 13 -5.42 -2.31 8.80
CA ILE A 13 -4.06 -2.84 8.66
C ILE A 13 -3.33 -2.22 7.46
N HIS A 14 -4.02 -2.14 6.31
CA HIS A 14 -3.43 -1.68 5.06
C HIS A 14 -3.42 -0.16 4.89
N ALA A 15 -4.26 0.59 5.60
CA ALA A 15 -4.27 2.05 5.53
C ALA A 15 -3.55 2.71 6.73
N ALA A 16 -3.70 2.19 7.95
CA ALA A 16 -3.42 2.96 9.15
C ALA A 16 -2.22 2.47 9.99
N THR A 17 -1.99 1.17 10.12
CA THR A 17 -1.08 0.66 11.19
C THR A 17 0.17 -0.04 10.70
N MET A 18 0.05 -1.16 9.98
CA MET A 18 1.21 -2.02 9.70
C MET A 18 2.19 -1.39 8.71
N VAL A 19 1.65 -0.62 7.76
CA VAL A 19 2.40 -0.11 6.62
C VAL A 19 2.95 1.31 6.82
N THR A 20 2.28 2.09 7.66
CA THR A 20 2.66 3.47 8.01
C THR A 20 3.87 3.50 8.95
N ALA A 21 3.96 2.53 9.86
CA ALA A 21 5.05 2.41 10.82
C ALA A 21 6.42 2.29 10.16
N GLY A 22 6.53 1.53 9.06
CA GLY A 22 7.78 1.33 8.34
C GLY A 22 8.32 2.63 7.73
N VAL A 23 7.50 3.31 6.93
CA VAL A 23 7.87 4.59 6.30
C VAL A 23 8.14 5.66 7.35
N TYR A 24 7.32 5.73 8.40
CA TYR A 24 7.50 6.68 9.50
C TYR A 24 8.81 6.45 10.25
N LEU A 25 9.15 5.21 10.59
CA LEU A 25 10.41 4.86 11.24
C LEU A 25 11.60 5.27 10.37
N THR A 26 11.58 4.95 9.07
CA THR A 26 12.64 5.34 8.14
C THR A 26 12.82 6.86 8.09
N ALA A 27 11.72 7.62 8.05
CA ALA A 27 11.78 9.07 8.07
C ALA A 27 12.30 9.63 9.42
N ARG A 28 11.92 9.05 10.55
CA ARG A 28 12.41 9.45 11.89
C ARG A 28 13.88 9.14 12.09
N CYS A 29 14.34 8.02 11.56
CA CYS A 29 15.75 7.64 11.53
C CYS A 29 16.52 8.27 10.38
N SER A 30 15.96 9.25 9.65
CA SER A 30 16.64 9.91 8.52
C SER A 30 18.07 10.36 8.84
N PRO A 31 18.40 10.96 10.00
CA PRO A 31 19.78 11.34 10.29
C PRO A 31 20.74 10.14 10.26
N MET A 32 20.29 8.95 10.69
CA MET A 32 21.11 7.74 10.67
C MET A 32 21.38 7.24 9.25
N PHE A 33 20.37 7.32 8.37
CA PHE A 33 20.51 6.87 6.97
C PHE A 33 21.36 7.82 6.13
N GLU A 34 21.33 9.12 6.42
CA GLU A 34 22.16 10.13 5.74
C GLU A 34 23.67 9.92 5.96
N TYR A 35 24.09 9.26 7.05
CA TYR A 35 25.50 8.92 7.26
C TYR A 35 26.01 7.76 6.38
N SER A 36 25.12 7.06 5.65
CA SER A 36 25.47 5.89 4.85
C SER A 36 24.79 5.94 3.49
N MET A 37 25.54 6.39 2.47
CA MET A 37 25.08 6.37 1.08
C MET A 37 24.75 4.94 0.61
N PHE A 38 25.42 3.92 1.16
CA PHE A 38 25.10 2.52 0.87
C PHE A 38 23.69 2.16 1.35
N SER A 39 23.32 2.56 2.56
CA SER A 39 21.98 2.31 3.13
C SER A 39 20.88 2.99 2.31
N LEU A 40 21.09 4.25 1.89
CA LEU A 40 20.17 4.97 1.01
C LEU A 40 19.96 4.26 -0.35
N LYS A 41 21.05 3.77 -0.97
CA LYS A 41 20.98 3.01 -2.23
C LYS A 41 20.18 1.72 -2.06
N VAL A 42 20.38 0.99 -0.97
CA VAL A 42 19.63 -0.24 -0.68
C VAL A 42 18.14 0.07 -0.52
N ILE A 43 17.78 1.09 0.27
CA ILE A 43 16.39 1.52 0.44
C ILE A 43 15.76 1.90 -0.91
N THR A 44 16.49 2.64 -1.74
CA THR A 44 16.04 3.07 -3.07
C THR A 44 15.74 1.87 -3.97
N ILE A 45 16.67 0.91 -4.08
CA ILE A 45 16.53 -0.26 -4.95
C ILE A 45 15.39 -1.17 -4.47
N ILE A 46 15.31 -1.42 -3.16
CA ILE A 46 14.23 -2.24 -2.57
C ILE A 46 12.87 -1.55 -2.77
N GLY A 47 12.77 -0.24 -2.54
CA GLY A 47 11.54 0.53 -2.76
C GLY A 47 11.07 0.46 -4.22
N ALA A 48 11.96 0.76 -5.17
CA ALA A 48 11.65 0.75 -6.60
C ALA A 48 11.25 -0.65 -7.11
N SER A 49 12.03 -1.67 -6.77
CA SER A 49 11.74 -3.06 -7.16
C SER A 49 10.42 -3.55 -6.56
N THR A 50 10.15 -3.24 -5.29
CA THR A 50 8.87 -3.58 -4.64
C THR A 50 7.71 -2.88 -5.32
N ALA A 51 7.83 -1.59 -5.63
CA ALA A 51 6.80 -0.81 -6.31
C ALA A 51 6.41 -1.46 -7.65
N PHE A 52 7.42 -1.76 -8.47
CA PHE A 52 7.26 -2.37 -9.79
C PHE A 52 6.72 -3.80 -9.74
N PHE A 53 7.26 -4.63 -8.85
CA PHE A 53 6.82 -6.02 -8.72
C PHE A 53 5.36 -6.09 -8.24
N ALA A 54 5.03 -5.35 -7.18
CA ALA A 54 3.68 -5.36 -6.62
C ALA A 54 2.63 -4.80 -7.58
N SER A 55 2.95 -3.76 -8.36
CA SER A 55 2.03 -3.25 -9.40
C SER A 55 1.78 -4.30 -10.47
N THR A 56 2.83 -4.97 -10.95
CA THR A 56 2.73 -5.98 -12.01
C THR A 56 1.91 -7.19 -11.56
N VAL A 57 2.13 -7.68 -10.34
CA VAL A 57 1.35 -8.78 -9.75
C VAL A 57 -0.11 -8.36 -9.51
N GLY A 58 -0.34 -7.11 -9.13
CA GLY A 58 -1.68 -6.56 -8.89
C GLY A 58 -2.57 -6.56 -10.14
N LEU A 59 -1.99 -6.34 -11.33
CA LEU A 59 -2.73 -6.30 -12.61
C LEU A 59 -3.40 -7.62 -12.98
N VAL A 60 -2.87 -8.74 -12.50
CA VAL A 60 -3.36 -10.09 -12.82
C VAL A 60 -4.19 -10.72 -11.70
N GLN A 61 -4.49 -9.97 -10.64
CA GLN A 61 -5.36 -10.44 -9.56
C GLN A 61 -6.83 -10.34 -9.98
N ASN A 62 -7.60 -11.40 -9.71
CA ASN A 62 -9.05 -11.43 -9.95
C ASN A 62 -9.89 -11.17 -8.69
N ASP A 63 -9.25 -11.17 -7.51
CA ASP A 63 -9.91 -10.90 -6.24
C ASP A 63 -9.82 -9.41 -5.93
N PHE A 64 -10.97 -8.76 -5.72
CA PHE A 64 -11.06 -7.32 -5.51
C PHE A 64 -10.13 -6.88 -4.38
N LYS A 65 -10.22 -7.53 -3.21
CA LYS A 65 -9.44 -7.12 -2.06
C LYS A 65 -7.94 -7.29 -2.38
N LYS A 66 -7.53 -8.40 -3.00
CA LYS A 66 -6.11 -8.62 -3.37
C LYS A 66 -5.57 -7.52 -4.28
N ILE A 67 -6.34 -7.06 -5.27
CA ILE A 67 -5.95 -5.92 -6.12
C ILE A 67 -5.67 -4.67 -5.26
N VAL A 68 -6.54 -4.37 -4.30
CA VAL A 68 -6.37 -3.21 -3.40
C VAL A 68 -5.16 -3.40 -2.47
N ALA A 69 -4.87 -4.62 -2.01
CA ALA A 69 -3.70 -4.92 -1.20
C ALA A 69 -2.39 -4.79 -1.99
N TYR A 70 -2.30 -5.32 -3.21
CA TYR A 70 -1.10 -5.19 -4.04
C TYR A 70 -0.82 -3.75 -4.45
N SER A 71 -1.85 -2.96 -4.69
CA SER A 71 -1.68 -1.52 -4.90
C SER A 71 -1.23 -0.78 -3.63
N THR A 72 -1.52 -1.30 -2.42
CA THR A 72 -0.93 -0.79 -1.16
C THR A 72 0.56 -1.12 -1.09
N CYS A 73 0.93 -2.37 -1.36
CA CYS A 73 2.32 -2.81 -1.40
C CYS A 73 3.15 -1.97 -2.39
N SER A 74 2.61 -1.71 -3.57
CA SER A 74 3.27 -0.88 -4.59
C SER A 74 3.47 0.57 -4.13
N GLN A 75 2.45 1.19 -3.53
CA GLN A 75 2.54 2.58 -3.04
C GLN A 75 3.54 2.73 -1.88
N LEU A 76 3.66 1.73 -1.01
CA LEU A 76 4.72 1.72 0.00
C LEU A 76 6.10 1.63 -0.64
N GLY A 77 6.25 0.80 -1.68
CA GLY A 77 7.47 0.77 -2.48
C GLY A 77 7.87 2.16 -2.98
N TYR A 78 6.91 2.94 -3.48
CA TYR A 78 7.14 4.34 -3.88
C TYR A 78 7.57 5.25 -2.71
N MET A 79 6.97 5.09 -1.53
CA MET A 79 7.34 5.89 -0.36
C MET A 79 8.75 5.55 0.14
N PHE A 80 9.11 4.26 0.17
CA PHE A 80 10.47 3.82 0.50
C PHE A 80 11.47 4.28 -0.55
N PHE A 81 11.13 4.25 -1.83
CA PHE A 81 11.95 4.82 -2.90
C PHE A 81 12.21 6.30 -2.66
N ALA A 82 11.19 7.10 -2.33
CA ALA A 82 11.36 8.51 -1.98
C ALA A 82 12.24 8.73 -0.74
N CYS A 83 12.09 7.92 0.31
CA CYS A 83 12.99 7.93 1.47
C CYS A 83 14.44 7.60 1.09
N GLY A 84 14.66 6.66 0.18
CA GLY A 84 15.99 6.27 -0.31
C GLY A 84 16.68 7.37 -1.13
N LEU A 85 15.90 8.23 -1.79
CA LEU A 85 16.37 9.45 -2.46
C LEU A 85 16.50 10.65 -1.50
N SER A 86 16.53 10.40 -0.19
CA SER A 86 16.61 11.43 0.85
C SER A 86 15.45 12.43 0.86
N ASN A 87 14.32 12.11 0.21
CA ASN A 87 13.14 12.97 0.15
C ASN A 87 12.07 12.51 1.16
N TYR A 88 12.42 12.54 2.44
CA TYR A 88 11.55 12.12 3.54
C TYR A 88 10.25 12.94 3.66
N PRO A 89 10.24 14.28 3.46
CA PRO A 89 8.99 15.05 3.50
C PRO A 89 8.00 14.60 2.43
N LEU A 90 8.48 14.32 1.21
CA LEU A 90 7.64 13.77 0.14
C LEU A 90 7.07 12.41 0.51
N ALA A 91 7.89 11.52 1.09
CA ALA A 91 7.44 10.20 1.52
C ALA A 91 6.33 10.28 2.59
N ILE A 92 6.47 11.18 3.57
CA ILE A 92 5.46 11.40 4.62
C ILE A 92 4.19 12.06 4.07
N PHE A 93 4.31 13.03 3.18
CA PHE A 93 3.17 13.63 2.49
C PHE A 93 2.40 12.58 1.68
N HIS A 94 3.11 11.75 0.92
CA HIS A 94 2.50 10.64 0.19
C HIS A 94 1.85 9.65 1.16
N LEU A 95 2.52 9.28 2.26
CA LEU A 95 1.96 8.38 3.27
C LEU A 95 0.61 8.87 3.82
N SER A 96 0.51 10.17 4.13
CA SER A 96 -0.73 10.77 4.61
C SER A 96 -1.86 10.65 3.58
N ASN A 97 -1.62 11.06 2.33
CA ASN A 97 -2.61 10.94 1.26
C ASN A 97 -3.03 9.48 1.02
N HIS A 98 -2.04 8.58 0.97
CA HIS A 98 -2.28 7.15 0.82
C HIS A 98 -3.18 6.59 1.91
N ALA A 99 -2.96 6.96 3.18
CA ALA A 99 -3.81 6.50 4.28
C ALA A 99 -5.28 6.89 4.07
N TYR A 100 -5.57 8.13 3.66
CA TYR A 100 -6.94 8.57 3.36
C TYR A 100 -7.55 7.82 2.18
N PHE A 101 -6.86 7.80 1.03
CA PHE A 101 -7.40 7.17 -0.18
C PHE A 101 -7.55 5.66 -0.03
N LYS A 102 -6.63 4.98 0.67
CA LYS A 102 -6.74 3.54 0.93
C LYS A 102 -7.82 3.20 1.92
N ALA A 103 -7.98 3.96 3.01
CA ALA A 103 -9.09 3.74 3.93
C ALA A 103 -10.43 3.82 3.18
N LEU A 104 -10.60 4.85 2.33
CA LEU A 104 -11.78 4.99 1.50
C LEU A 104 -11.96 3.80 0.53
N LEU A 105 -10.91 3.41 -0.21
CA LEU A 105 -10.99 2.30 -1.15
C LEU A 105 -11.36 0.97 -0.50
N PHE A 106 -10.81 0.66 0.68
CA PHE A 106 -11.15 -0.57 1.40
C PHE A 106 -12.58 -0.55 1.95
N LEU A 107 -13.07 0.60 2.43
CA LEU A 107 -14.46 0.74 2.88
C LEU A 107 -15.44 0.62 1.72
N CYS A 108 -15.17 1.29 0.60
CA CYS A 108 -15.99 1.18 -0.63
C CYS A 108 -15.98 -0.25 -1.18
N SER A 109 -14.80 -0.89 -1.25
CA SER A 109 -14.69 -2.30 -1.65
C SER A 109 -15.51 -3.22 -0.73
N GLY A 110 -15.48 -2.98 0.58
CA GLY A 110 -16.28 -3.73 1.53
C GLY A 110 -17.79 -3.55 1.33
N ALA A 111 -18.24 -2.34 1.06
CA ALA A 111 -19.65 -2.07 0.75
C ALA A 111 -20.10 -2.76 -0.54
N VAL A 112 -19.26 -2.76 -1.59
CA VAL A 112 -19.55 -3.44 -2.86
C VAL A 112 -19.59 -4.96 -2.68
N ILE A 113 -18.61 -5.55 -2.01
CA ILE A 113 -18.58 -6.99 -1.72
C ILE A 113 -19.84 -7.41 -0.94
N HIS A 114 -20.21 -6.63 0.08
CA HIS A 114 -21.40 -6.91 0.87
C HIS A 114 -22.69 -6.84 0.02
N ALA A 115 -22.82 -5.80 -0.82
CA ALA A 115 -23.98 -5.64 -1.72
C ALA A 115 -24.07 -6.74 -2.79
N MET A 116 -22.94 -7.36 -3.15
CA MET A 116 -22.85 -8.45 -4.13
C MET A 116 -22.93 -9.84 -3.49
N GLY A 117 -23.43 -9.96 -2.26
CA GLY A 117 -23.60 -11.25 -1.58
C GLY A 117 -22.29 -11.94 -1.22
N ASP A 118 -21.32 -11.15 -0.74
CA ASP A 118 -19.96 -11.58 -0.38
C ASP A 118 -19.11 -12.12 -1.55
N GLU A 119 -19.54 -11.89 -2.79
CA GLU A 119 -18.70 -12.15 -3.97
C GLU A 119 -17.48 -11.22 -3.94
N GLN A 120 -16.31 -11.76 -4.28
CA GLN A 120 -15.02 -11.04 -4.28
C GLN A 120 -14.30 -11.11 -5.63
N ASP A 121 -14.70 -12.02 -6.52
CA ASP A 121 -14.14 -12.16 -7.86
C ASP A 121 -14.71 -11.09 -8.80
N ILE A 122 -13.83 -10.19 -9.26
CA ILE A 122 -14.23 -9.05 -10.12
C ILE A 122 -14.83 -9.50 -11.45
N ARG A 123 -14.55 -10.71 -11.92
CA ARG A 123 -15.08 -11.25 -13.19
C ARG A 123 -16.57 -11.55 -13.10
N LYS A 124 -17.09 -11.69 -11.88
CA LYS A 124 -18.51 -11.89 -11.57
C LYS A 124 -19.19 -10.62 -11.08
N MET A 125 -18.42 -9.54 -10.90
CA MET A 125 -18.93 -8.22 -10.55
C MET A 125 -19.18 -7.42 -11.83
N GLY A 126 -20.44 -7.35 -12.26
CA GLY A 126 -20.85 -6.60 -13.45
C GLY A 126 -22.04 -5.69 -13.17
N GLY A 127 -22.19 -4.63 -13.97
CA GLY A 127 -23.38 -3.76 -13.92
C GLY A 127 -23.42 -2.75 -12.77
N LEU A 128 -22.35 -2.60 -11.99
CA LEU A 128 -22.22 -1.58 -10.95
C LEU A 128 -22.03 -0.20 -11.59
N ARG A 129 -22.79 0.81 -11.15
CA ARG A 129 -22.72 2.21 -11.60
C ARG A 129 -22.75 3.16 -10.42
#